data_AF-A0A957XZ84-F1
#
_entry.id   AF-A0A957XZ84-F1
#
_cell.length_a   1.000
_cell.length_b   1.000
_cell.length_c   1.000
_cell.angle_alpha   90.00
_cell.angle_beta   90.00
_cell.angle_gamma   90.00
#
_symmetry.space_group_name_H-M   'P 1'
#
loop_
_entity.id
_entity.type
_entity.pdbx_description
1 polymer ?
#
loop_
_entity_poly.entity_id
_entity_poly.type
_entity_poly.pdbx_seq_one_letter_code
_entity_poly.pdbx_strand_id
1 'polypeptide(L)'
;MRQVKVVSKKYDGSLRDEYETRLVAETDETIVLFSPPGLPYFDHRKGGWFEAPDGLLEIYLKRRWYNVWHIGEQNSHTNLMYINIALPATLQGDVVQWTDLDLDYRVHL
;
A
#
# COMPACT_ATOMS: atom_id res chain seq x y z
N MET A 1 10.95 12.10 -7.52
CA MET A 1 9.87 11.13 -7.31
C MET A 1 8.56 11.78 -7.70
N ARG A 2 7.71 11.08 -8.44
CA ARG A 2 6.40 11.58 -8.91
C ARG A 2 5.33 11.31 -7.85
N GLN A 3 4.39 12.23 -7.65
CA GLN A 3 3.25 12.00 -6.75
C GLN A 3 2.22 11.11 -7.43
N VAL A 4 1.67 10.15 -6.68
CA VAL A 4 0.63 9.22 -7.14
C VAL A 4 -0.44 9.07 -6.06
N LYS A 5 -1.67 8.80 -6.50
CA LYS A 5 -2.77 8.39 -5.61
C LYS A 5 -2.80 6.87 -5.54
N VAL A 6 -2.96 6.32 -4.35
CA VAL A 6 -3.25 4.91 -4.13
C VAL A 6 -4.72 4.76 -3.78
N VAL A 7 -5.38 3.79 -4.40
CA VAL A 7 -6.75 3.41 -4.09
C VAL A 7 -6.81 1.89 -3.90
N SER A 8 -7.16 1.47 -2.70
CA SER A 8 -7.38 0.06 -2.39
C SER A 8 -8.87 -0.26 -2.33
N LYS A 9 -9.22 -1.48 -2.72
CA LYS A 9 -10.58 -2.00 -2.68
C LYS A 9 -10.65 -3.30 -1.92
N LYS A 10 -11.83 -3.69 -1.47
CA LYS A 10 -12.15 -5.08 -1.10
C LYS A 10 -12.61 -5.86 -2.32
N TYR A 11 -12.64 -7.19 -2.19
CA TYR A 11 -13.01 -8.09 -3.28
C TYR A 11 -14.40 -7.81 -3.87
N ASP A 12 -15.35 -7.33 -3.05
CA ASP A 12 -16.69 -6.92 -3.48
C ASP A 12 -16.73 -5.59 -4.26
N GLY A 13 -15.58 -4.93 -4.43
CA GLY A 13 -15.43 -3.66 -5.13
C GLY A 13 -15.61 -2.42 -4.27
N SER A 14 -15.97 -2.58 -2.99
CA SER A 14 -16.04 -1.45 -2.05
C SER A 14 -14.65 -0.83 -1.81
N LEU A 15 -14.61 0.49 -1.57
CA LEU A 15 -13.36 1.19 -1.27
C LEU A 15 -12.87 0.82 0.13
N ARG A 16 -11.56 0.61 0.26
CA ARG A 16 -10.89 0.32 1.53
C ARG A 16 -10.18 1.58 2.02
N ASP A 17 -9.08 1.97 1.37
CA ASP A 17 -8.30 3.16 1.71
C ASP A 17 -7.90 3.96 0.46
N GLU A 18 -7.72 5.27 0.64
CA GLU A 18 -7.06 6.14 -0.33
C GLU A 18 -6.03 7.06 0.32
N TYR A 19 -4.94 7.32 -0.40
CA TYR A 19 -3.88 8.23 0.04
C TYR A 19 -3.03 8.69 -1.13
N GLU A 20 -2.21 9.72 -0.92
CA GLU A 20 -1.25 10.20 -1.90
C GLU A 20 0.17 9.99 -1.41
N THR A 21 1.04 9.51 -2.29
CA THR A 21 2.42 9.16 -1.94
C THR A 21 3.35 9.31 -3.14
N ARG A 22 4.60 8.85 -3.02
CA ARG A 22 5.65 9.04 -4.02
C ARG A 22 5.95 7.75 -4.76
N LEU A 23 5.80 7.75 -6.08
CA LEU A 23 6.34 6.73 -6.96
C LEU A 23 7.87 6.85 -7.02
N VAL A 24 8.54 5.77 -6.62
CA VAL A 24 9.99 5.63 -6.60
C VAL A 24 10.48 4.96 -7.88
N ALA A 25 9.86 3.84 -8.24
CA ALA A 25 10.20 3.06 -9.42
C ALA A 25 8.98 2.33 -9.98
N GLU A 26 9.01 2.08 -11.28
CA GLU A 26 8.04 1.24 -11.96
C GLU A 26 8.80 0.35 -12.94
N THR A 27 8.45 -0.94 -12.97
CA THR A 27 8.94 -1.91 -13.94
C THR A 27 7.76 -2.66 -14.55
N ASP A 28 8.02 -3.61 -15.44
CA ASP A 28 6.98 -4.51 -15.97
C ASP A 28 6.39 -5.45 -14.90
N GLU A 29 7.09 -5.62 -13.78
CA GLU A 29 6.67 -6.53 -12.70
C GLU A 29 6.14 -5.79 -11.47
N THR A 30 6.65 -4.60 -11.19
CA THR A 30 6.45 -3.93 -9.90
C THR A 30 6.14 -2.44 -10.02
N ILE A 31 5.41 -1.93 -9.03
CA ILE A 31 5.25 -0.50 -8.75
C ILE A 31 5.78 -0.30 -7.33
N VAL A 32 6.78 0.55 -7.16
CA VAL A 32 7.44 0.78 -5.87
C VAL A 32 7.15 2.20 -5.41
N LEU A 33 6.53 2.33 -4.24
CA LEU A 33 6.18 3.60 -3.62
C LEU A 33 6.96 3.81 -2.33
N PHE A 34 7.15 5.08 -1.96
CA PHE A 34 7.68 5.48 -0.67
C PHE A 34 6.69 6.39 0.05
N SER A 35 6.14 5.89 1.14
CA SER A 35 5.24 6.59 2.03
C SER A 35 5.98 7.03 3.29
N PRO A 36 6.09 8.34 3.56
CA PRO A 36 6.81 8.83 4.73
C PRO A 36 6.03 8.52 6.03
N PRO A 37 6.72 8.48 7.19
CA PRO A 37 6.05 8.48 8.49
C PRO A 37 5.06 9.65 8.63
N GLY A 38 3.91 9.38 9.25
CA GLY A 38 2.83 10.36 9.42
C GLY A 38 1.98 10.57 8.16
N LEU A 39 2.08 9.70 7.15
CA LEU A 39 1.30 9.87 5.93
C LEU A 39 -0.20 9.81 6.23
N PRO A 40 -0.98 10.82 5.83
CA PRO A 40 -2.43 10.78 5.96
C PRO A 40 -3.04 9.82 4.92
N TYR A 41 -3.99 9.01 5.37
CA TYR A 41 -4.83 8.17 4.52
C TYR A 41 -6.30 8.27 4.96
N PHE A 42 -7.21 8.10 4.02
CA PHE A 42 -8.63 8.05 4.30
C PHE A 42 -9.11 6.59 4.32
N ASP A 43 -9.63 6.15 5.47
CA ASP A 43 -10.22 4.84 5.67
C ASP A 43 -11.72 4.93 5.36
N HIS A 44 -12.15 4.32 4.25
CA HIS A 44 -13.54 4.38 3.79
C HIS A 44 -14.48 3.59 4.68
N ARG A 45 -13.99 2.58 5.42
CA ARG A 45 -14.80 1.80 6.36
C ARG A 45 -15.12 2.60 7.62
N LYS A 46 -14.17 3.41 8.11
CA LYS A 46 -14.34 4.28 9.27
C LYS A 46 -14.87 5.67 8.91
N GLY A 47 -14.78 6.06 7.65
CA GLY A 47 -15.24 7.36 7.15
C GLY A 47 -14.40 8.53 7.67
N GLY A 48 -13.08 8.37 7.73
CA GLY A 48 -12.21 9.39 8.33
C GLY A 48 -10.74 9.34 7.88
N TRP A 49 -10.04 10.44 8.15
CA TRP A 49 -8.60 10.56 7.94
C TRP A 49 -7.84 10.03 9.15
N PHE A 50 -6.78 9.28 8.88
CA PHE A 50 -5.86 8.70 9.85
C PHE A 50 -4.42 8.92 9.38
N GLU A 51 -3.47 8.74 10.29
CA GLU A 51 -2.04 8.84 9.97
C GLU A 51 -1.38 7.47 10.15
N ALA A 52 -0.60 7.06 9.14
CA ALA A 52 0.28 5.91 9.24
C ALA A 52 1.55 6.31 10.01
N PRO A 53 1.84 5.71 11.18
CA PRO A 53 2.96 6.16 12.01
C PRO A 53 4.34 5.85 11.42
N ASP A 54 4.42 4.82 10.57
CA ASP A 54 5.67 4.28 10.03
C ASP A 54 5.94 4.76 8.62
N GLY A 55 7.21 4.75 8.25
CA GLY A 55 7.63 4.93 6.86
C GLY A 55 7.68 3.59 6.14
N LEU A 56 7.13 3.54 4.94
CA LEU A 56 6.93 2.31 4.17
C LEU A 56 7.61 2.40 2.81
N LEU A 57 8.36 1.36 2.46
CA LEU A 57 8.64 1.02 1.07
C LEU A 57 7.57 0.01 0.62
N GLU A 58 6.63 0.47 -0.19
CA GLU A 58 5.51 -0.33 -0.65
C GLU A 58 5.80 -0.89 -2.04
N ILE A 59 5.71 -2.21 -2.18
CA ILE A 59 6.02 -2.95 -3.40
C ILE A 59 4.75 -3.64 -3.86
N TYR A 60 4.16 -3.13 -4.94
CA TYR A 60 2.96 -3.64 -5.56
C TYR A 60 3.32 -4.50 -6.77
N LEU A 61 2.77 -5.72 -6.84
CA LEU A 61 3.12 -6.69 -7.88
C LEU A 61 2.05 -6.69 -8.98
N LYS A 62 2.47 -6.49 -10.23
CA LYS A 62 1.59 -6.41 -11.42
C LYS A 62 1.12 -7.77 -11.94
N ARG A 63 1.77 -8.86 -11.50
CA ARG A 63 1.54 -10.24 -12.00
C ARG A 63 1.44 -11.29 -10.90
N ARG A 64 1.46 -10.88 -9.63
CA ARG A 64 1.40 -11.78 -8.48
C ARG A 64 0.30 -11.34 -7.53
N TRP A 65 -0.20 -12.30 -6.76
CA TRP A 65 -1.38 -12.11 -5.92
C TRP A 65 -1.03 -11.69 -4.49
N TYR A 66 -0.08 -10.77 -4.36
CA TYR A 66 0.29 -10.19 -3.09
C TYR A 66 1.04 -8.87 -3.30
N ASN A 67 1.01 -8.01 -2.29
CA ASN A 67 1.84 -6.82 -2.16
C ASN A 67 2.75 -6.97 -0.96
N VAL A 68 3.89 -6.27 -0.94
CA VAL A 68 4.83 -6.30 0.18
C VAL A 68 5.07 -4.88 0.66
N TRP A 69 4.88 -4.63 1.94
CA TRP A 69 5.29 -3.41 2.62
C TRP A 69 6.47 -3.72 3.51
N HIS A 70 7.61 -3.10 3.22
CA HIS A 70 8.76 -3.10 4.09
C HIS A 70 8.67 -1.89 5.01
N ILE A 71 8.62 -2.12 6.32
CA ILE A 71 8.50 -1.07 7.32
C ILE A 71 9.92 -0.57 7.64
N GLY A 72 10.25 0.62 7.16
CA GLY A 72 11.58 1.23 7.30
C GLY A 72 11.76 1.85 8.68
N GLU A 73 10.92 2.84 9.00
CA GLU A 73 10.89 3.52 10.28
C GLU A 73 9.81 2.91 11.18
N GLN A 74 10.21 2.14 12.21
CA GLN A 74 9.30 1.44 13.13
C GLN A 74 8.87 2.29 14.33
N ASN A 75 8.16 3.40 14.08
CA ASN A 75 7.61 4.24 15.16
C ASN A 75 6.48 3.55 15.93
N SER A 76 5.76 2.64 15.27
CA SER A 76 4.70 1.83 15.89
C SER A 76 5.20 0.58 16.59
N HIS A 77 6.49 0.25 16.45
CA HIS A 77 7.07 -1.04 16.88
C HIS A 77 6.38 -2.27 16.23
N THR A 78 5.86 -2.13 15.01
CA THR A 78 5.25 -3.23 14.25
C THR A 78 6.25 -4.00 13.38
N ASN A 79 5.77 -5.06 12.74
CA ASN A 79 6.56 -6.09 12.04
C ASN A 79 7.46 -5.51 10.93
N LEU A 80 8.59 -6.14 10.65
CA LEU A 80 9.51 -5.70 9.58
C LEU A 80 8.88 -5.70 8.19
N MET A 81 8.11 -6.75 7.90
CA MET A 81 7.41 -6.87 6.63
C MET A 81 5.97 -7.26 6.85
N TYR A 82 5.13 -6.65 6.02
CA TYR A 82 3.71 -6.95 5.91
C TYR A 82 3.40 -7.34 4.48
N ILE A 83 2.74 -8.48 4.29
CA ILE A 83 2.38 -8.98 2.97
C ILE A 83 0.85 -9.07 2.90
N ASN A 84 0.24 -8.18 2.12
CA ASN A 84 -1.19 -8.30 1.78
C ASN A 84 -1.34 -9.34 0.69
N ILE A 85 -2.19 -10.35 0.90
CA ILE A 85 -2.69 -11.17 -0.21
C ILE A 85 -3.71 -10.31 -0.97
N ALA A 86 -3.48 -10.13 -2.26
CA ALA A 86 -4.16 -9.11 -3.05
C ALA A 86 -4.31 -9.54 -4.52
N LEU A 87 -5.23 -8.94 -5.27
CA LEU A 87 -5.19 -9.04 -6.74
C LEU A 87 -4.01 -8.22 -7.31
N PRO A 88 -3.50 -8.60 -8.49
CA PRO A 88 -2.41 -7.88 -9.14
C PRO A 88 -2.70 -6.38 -9.27
N ALA A 89 -1.73 -5.56 -8.86
CA ALA A 89 -1.88 -4.12 -8.86
C ALA A 89 -1.71 -3.53 -10.26
N THR A 90 -2.31 -2.36 -10.48
CA THR A 90 -2.17 -1.60 -11.71
C THR A 90 -1.76 -0.17 -11.41
N LEU A 91 -1.04 0.45 -12.33
CA LEU A 91 -0.78 1.90 -12.34
C LEU A 91 -1.34 2.45 -13.65
N GLN A 92 -2.36 3.28 -13.55
CA GLN A 92 -2.99 3.95 -14.70
C GLN A 92 -2.88 5.46 -14.48
N GLY A 93 -2.12 6.14 -15.35
CA GLY A 93 -1.74 7.53 -15.12
C GLY A 93 -0.93 7.69 -13.83
N ASP A 94 -1.52 8.37 -12.86
CA ASP A 94 -0.95 8.58 -11.52
C ASP A 94 -1.73 7.85 -10.42
N VAL A 95 -2.57 6.86 -10.78
CA VAL A 95 -3.38 6.10 -9.82
C VAL A 95 -2.90 4.65 -9.74
N VAL A 96 -2.39 4.26 -8.58
CA VAL A 96 -2.16 2.87 -8.21
C VAL A 96 -3.46 2.28 -7.67
N GLN A 97 -3.91 1.18 -8.27
CA GLN A 97 -5.09 0.44 -7.80
C GLN A 97 -4.73 -1.00 -7.47
N TRP A 98 -5.24 -1.49 -6.34
CA TRP A 98 -5.13 -2.89 -5.94
C TRP A 98 -6.36 -3.32 -5.13
N THR A 99 -6.57 -4.63 -5.02
CA THR A 99 -7.70 -5.21 -4.28
C THR A 99 -7.18 -6.12 -3.19
N ASP A 100 -7.55 -5.82 -1.96
CA ASP A 100 -7.25 -6.57 -0.75
C ASP A 100 -8.13 -7.84 -0.68
N LEU A 101 -7.51 -8.97 -0.35
CA LEU A 101 -8.18 -10.28 -0.19
C LEU A 101 -8.28 -10.70 1.29
N ASP A 102 -8.11 -9.74 2.22
CA ASP A 102 -8.29 -9.87 3.67
C ASP A 102 -7.32 -10.83 4.39
N LEU A 103 -6.52 -11.59 3.65
CA LEU A 103 -5.48 -12.44 4.20
C LEU A 103 -4.14 -11.73 4.14
N ASP A 104 -3.39 -11.81 5.23
CA ASP A 104 -2.08 -11.19 5.34
C ASP A 104 -1.06 -12.13 5.97
N TYR A 105 0.21 -11.92 5.63
CA TYR A 105 1.34 -12.55 6.30
C TYR A 105 2.27 -11.50 6.89
N ARG A 106 2.80 -11.77 8.07
CA ARG A 106 3.65 -10.86 8.84
C ARG A 106 4.97 -11.55 9.14
N VAL A 107 6.07 -10.86 8.87
CA VAL A 107 7.43 -11.32 9.21
C VAL A 107 7.93 -10.51 10.40
N HIS A 108 8.22 -11.23 11.47
CA HIS A 108 8.76 -10.69 12.72
C HIS A 108 10.28 -10.96 12.79
N LEU A 109 10.98 -10.23 13.67
CA LEU A 109 12.32 -10.60 14.14
C LEU A 109 12.24 -11.71 15.20
#